data_AF-A0A1X1VUX6-F1
#
_entry.id   AF-A0A1X1VUX6-F1
#
_cell.length_a   1.000
_cell.length_b   1.000
_cell.length_c   1.000
_cell.angle_alpha   90.00
_cell.angle_beta   90.00
_cell.angle_gamma   90.00
#
_symmetry.space_group_name_H-M   'P 1'
#
loop_
_entity.id
_entity.type
_entity.pdbx_description
1 polymer ?
#
loop_
_entity_poly.entity_id
_entity_poly.type
_entity_poly.pdbx_seq_one_letter_code
_entity_poly.pdbx_strand_id
1 'polypeptide(L)'
;MTNDDVSRDRTAYLRQLALDSLNSYGGGFADLERVDRDLKSIIRSLNDVADPSWTSSLLRLWGQLEIIYALALDEERFRLSEEDEAYVQGVIAELRAKLRGYNLPPVRDTDEETR
;
A
#
# COMPACT_ATOMS: atom_id res chain seq x y z
N MET A 1 -15.11 -21.83 -7.70
CA MET A 1 -14.25 -20.69 -7.35
C MET A 1 -12.84 -21.21 -7.28
N THR A 2 -12.00 -20.79 -8.22
CA THR A 2 -10.61 -21.26 -8.29
C THR A 2 -9.74 -20.52 -7.27
N ASN A 3 -8.54 -21.02 -6.97
CA ASN A 3 -7.57 -20.29 -6.14
C ASN A 3 -7.16 -18.94 -6.75
N ASP A 4 -7.25 -18.82 -8.08
CA ASP A 4 -6.93 -17.59 -8.81
C ASP A 4 -8.02 -16.53 -8.62
N ASP A 5 -9.30 -16.92 -8.60
CA ASP A 5 -10.42 -16.02 -8.29
C ASP A 5 -10.33 -15.44 -6.87
N VAL A 6 -10.02 -16.32 -5.90
CA VAL A 6 -9.81 -15.93 -4.49
C VAL A 6 -8.66 -14.92 -4.37
N SER A 7 -7.55 -15.17 -5.09
CA SER A 7 -6.37 -14.30 -5.05
C SER A 7 -6.62 -12.95 -5.68
N ARG A 8 -7.39 -12.92 -6.78
CA ARG A 8 -7.81 -11.68 -7.46
C ARG A 8 -8.71 -10.82 -6.57
N ASP A 9 -9.76 -11.42 -6.00
CA ASP A 9 -10.71 -10.67 -5.16
C ASP A 9 -10.04 -10.18 -3.86
N ARG A 10 -9.18 -11.00 -3.26
CA ARG A 10 -8.36 -10.61 -2.10
C ARG A 10 -7.42 -9.46 -2.45
N THR A 11 -6.77 -9.51 -3.62
CA THR A 11 -5.92 -8.41 -4.10
C THR A 11 -6.73 -7.12 -4.30
N ALA A 12 -7.91 -7.22 -4.91
CA ALA A 12 -8.80 -6.07 -5.13
C ALA A 12 -9.24 -5.42 -3.80
N TYR A 13 -9.61 -6.25 -2.82
CA TYR A 13 -10.00 -5.81 -1.48
C TYR A 13 -8.86 -5.11 -0.76
N LEU A 14 -7.68 -5.75 -0.69
CA LEU A 14 -6.50 -5.18 -0.02
C LEU A 14 -6.03 -3.88 -0.69
N ARG A 15 -6.10 -3.80 -2.02
CA ARG A 15 -5.83 -2.57 -2.77
C ARG A 15 -6.79 -1.44 -2.36
N GLN A 16 -8.09 -1.74 -2.24
CA GLN A 16 -9.07 -0.75 -1.80
C GLN A 16 -8.82 -0.32 -0.36
N LEU A 17 -8.51 -1.25 0.53
CA LEU A 17 -8.19 -0.97 1.94
C LEU A 17 -6.95 -0.05 2.07
N ALA A 18 -5.92 -0.28 1.26
CA ALA A 18 -4.76 0.62 1.20
C ALA A 18 -5.14 2.02 0.72
N LEU A 19 -5.98 2.12 -0.31
CA LEU A 19 -6.47 3.40 -0.82
C LEU A 19 -7.28 4.15 0.24
N ASP A 20 -8.14 3.48 0.98
CA ASP A 20 -8.96 4.09 2.02
C ASP A 20 -8.11 4.62 3.19
N SER A 21 -7.10 3.85 3.61
CA SER A 21 -6.13 4.30 4.63
C SER A 21 -5.32 5.52 4.15
N LEU A 22 -4.89 5.53 2.88
CA LEU A 22 -4.19 6.65 2.28
C LEU A 22 -5.09 7.88 2.09
N ASN A 23 -6.34 7.72 1.66
CA ASN A 23 -7.28 8.82 1.42
C ASN A 23 -7.66 9.55 2.71
N SER A 24 -7.54 8.90 3.86
CA SER A 24 -7.75 9.49 5.18
C SER A 24 -6.51 10.15 5.77
N TYR A 25 -5.39 10.21 5.04
CA TYR A 25 -4.21 10.99 5.45
C TYR A 25 -4.50 12.49 5.28
N GLY A 26 -4.69 13.20 6.40
CA GLY A 26 -4.90 14.65 6.48
C GLY A 26 -3.62 15.46 6.68
N GLY A 27 -2.49 14.78 6.91
CA GLY A 27 -1.20 15.39 7.20
C GLY A 27 -0.80 15.26 8.66
N GLY A 28 0.50 15.46 8.93
CA GLY A 28 1.05 15.42 10.26
C GLY A 28 1.42 14.03 10.78
N PHE A 29 2.01 14.05 11.97
CA PHE A 29 2.67 12.89 12.56
C PHE A 29 1.72 11.75 12.96
N ALA A 30 0.59 12.08 13.60
CA ALA A 30 -0.38 11.07 14.05
C ALA A 30 -1.03 10.31 12.88
N ASP A 31 -1.34 11.04 11.79
CA ASP A 31 -1.87 10.42 10.59
C ASP A 31 -0.80 9.57 9.88
N LEU A 32 0.46 9.98 9.93
CA LEU A 32 1.58 9.20 9.38
C LEU A 32 1.76 7.88 10.14
N GLU A 33 1.70 7.90 11.48
CA GLU A 33 1.75 6.69 12.31
C GLU A 33 0.64 5.69 11.93
N ARG A 34 -0.59 6.20 11.76
CA ARG A 34 -1.72 5.36 11.36
C ARG A 34 -1.49 4.73 10.00
N VAL A 35 -1.10 5.55 9.01
CA VAL A 35 -0.86 5.10 7.63
C VAL A 35 0.29 4.08 7.58
N ASP A 36 1.39 4.33 8.28
CA ASP A 36 2.54 3.40 8.35
C ASP A 36 2.09 2.01 8.81
N ARG A 37 1.38 1.97 9.94
CA ARG A 37 0.88 0.73 10.55
C ARG A 37 -0.08 -0.03 9.63
N ASP A 38 -1.07 0.69 9.07
CA ASP A 38 -2.08 0.10 8.18
C ASP A 38 -1.42 -0.48 6.93
N LEU A 39 -0.57 0.31 6.25
CA LEU A 39 0.08 -0.10 5.02
C LEU A 39 1.04 -1.27 5.23
N LYS A 40 1.76 -1.33 6.35
CA LYS A 40 2.63 -2.46 6.69
C LYS A 40 1.86 -3.79 6.67
N SER A 41 0.69 -3.83 7.30
CA SER A 41 -0.15 -5.03 7.34
C SER A 41 -0.71 -5.38 5.96
N ILE A 42 -1.20 -4.37 5.23
CA ILE A 42 -1.83 -4.55 3.93
C ILE A 42 -0.81 -4.99 2.88
N ILE A 43 0.36 -4.36 2.81
CA ILE A 43 1.42 -4.70 1.83
C ILE A 43 1.96 -6.10 2.08
N ARG A 44 2.13 -6.52 3.34
CA ARG A 44 2.48 -7.93 3.66
C ARG A 44 1.43 -8.90 3.13
N SER A 45 0.15 -8.59 3.34
CA SER A 45 -0.94 -9.42 2.85
C SER A 45 -1.02 -9.44 1.31
N LEU A 46 -0.72 -8.33 0.65
CA LEU A 46 -0.63 -8.24 -0.81
C LEU A 46 0.54 -9.07 -1.35
N ASN A 47 1.67 -9.10 -0.65
CA ASN A 47 2.86 -9.84 -1.07
C ASN A 47 2.62 -11.36 -1.17
N ASP A 48 1.62 -11.87 -0.45
CA ASP A 48 1.25 -13.28 -0.48
C ASP A 48 0.37 -13.66 -1.69
N VAL A 49 -0.29 -12.68 -2.33
CA VAL A 49 -1.38 -12.96 -3.30
C VAL A 49 -1.33 -12.15 -4.59
N ALA A 50 -0.50 -11.13 -4.67
CA ALA A 50 -0.42 -10.21 -5.80
C ALA A 50 0.95 -10.28 -6.51
N ASP A 51 1.06 -9.56 -7.63
CA ASP A 51 2.29 -9.52 -8.42
C ASP A 51 3.50 -9.03 -7.60
N PRO A 52 4.60 -9.81 -7.50
CA PRO A 52 5.76 -9.45 -6.67
C PRO A 52 6.45 -8.14 -7.08
N SER A 53 6.43 -7.79 -8.37
CA SER A 53 7.08 -6.57 -8.85
C SER A 53 6.31 -5.31 -8.42
N TRP A 54 4.98 -5.41 -8.42
CA TRP A 54 4.10 -4.38 -7.91
C TRP A 54 4.19 -4.25 -6.40
N THR A 55 4.11 -5.36 -5.64
CA THR A 55 4.21 -5.31 -4.17
C THR A 55 5.57 -4.83 -3.69
N SER A 56 6.66 -5.19 -4.38
CA SER A 56 8.01 -4.66 -4.09
C SER A 56 8.08 -3.14 -4.28
N SER A 57 7.37 -2.61 -5.27
CA SER A 57 7.29 -1.16 -5.49
C SER A 57 6.50 -0.46 -4.38
N LEU A 58 5.42 -1.07 -3.88
CA LEU A 58 4.67 -0.54 -2.73
C LEU A 58 5.52 -0.59 -1.45
N LEU A 59 6.23 -1.70 -1.22
CA LEU A 59 7.09 -1.88 -0.06
C LEU A 59 8.19 -0.81 -0.01
N ARG A 60 8.80 -0.47 -1.15
CA ARG A 60 9.80 0.59 -1.23
C ARG A 60 9.25 1.96 -0.80
N LEU A 61 8.06 2.32 -1.28
CA LEU A 61 7.42 3.60 -0.93
C LEU A 61 6.98 3.63 0.54
N TRP A 62 6.40 2.53 1.03
CA TRP A 62 6.07 2.41 2.44
C TRP A 62 7.33 2.54 3.33
N GLY A 63 8.45 1.92 2.95
CA GLY A 63 9.71 2.06 3.69
C GLY A 63 10.21 3.51 3.78
N GLN A 64 9.92 4.36 2.79
CA GLN A 64 10.24 5.79 2.87
C GLN A 64 9.41 6.51 3.94
N LEU A 65 8.13 6.15 4.08
CA LEU A 65 7.27 6.66 5.16
C LEU A 65 7.75 6.17 6.53
N GLU A 66 8.08 4.87 6.64
CA GLU A 66 8.57 4.25 7.87
C GLU A 66 9.86 4.93 8.36
N ILE A 67 10.78 5.27 7.44
CA ILE A 67 12.02 5.99 7.77
C ILE A 67 11.73 7.36 8.38
N ILE A 68 10.84 8.16 7.80
CA ILE A 68 10.53 9.51 8.31
C ILE A 68 9.86 9.42 9.67
N TYR A 69 8.91 8.49 9.81
CA TYR A 69 8.27 8.24 11.09
C TYR A 69 9.27 7.82 12.17
N ALA A 70 10.19 6.89 11.84
CA ALA A 70 11.22 6.43 12.75
C ALA A 70 12.23 7.52 13.13
N LEU A 71 12.65 8.37 12.19
CA LEU A 71 13.54 9.50 12.45
C LEU A 71 12.88 10.52 13.38
N ALA A 72 11.60 10.85 13.14
CA ALA A 72 10.88 11.75 14.03
C ALA A 72 10.74 11.16 15.45
N LEU A 73 10.54 9.83 15.59
CA LEU A 73 10.54 9.16 16.89
C LEU A 73 11.91 9.17 17.57
N ASP A 74 12.99 8.88 16.84
CA ASP A 74 14.36 8.89 17.36
C ASP A 74 14.77 10.27 17.88
N GLU A 75 14.29 11.32 17.23
CA GLU A 75 14.47 12.72 17.64
C GLU A 75 13.45 13.20 18.69
N GLU A 76 12.61 12.30 19.23
CA GLU A 76 11.52 12.59 20.18
C GLU A 76 10.55 13.68 19.70
N ARG A 77 10.39 13.81 18.37
CA ARG A 77 9.46 14.74 17.73
C ARG A 77 8.14 14.06 17.41
N PHE A 78 7.08 14.53 18.06
CA PHE A 78 5.70 14.15 17.74
C PHE A 78 5.06 15.07 16.68
N ARG A 79 5.91 15.64 15.80
CA ARG A 79 5.51 16.51 14.69
C ARG A 79 6.49 16.37 13.54
N LEU A 80 5.96 16.48 12.33
CA LEU A 80 6.78 16.55 11.12
C LEU A 80 7.29 17.97 10.92
N SER A 81 8.51 18.09 10.38
CA SER A 81 8.95 19.35 9.82
C SER A 81 8.18 19.65 8.53
N GLU A 82 8.21 20.88 8.04
CA GLU A 82 7.57 21.22 6.76
C GLU A 82 8.16 20.44 5.58
N GLU A 83 9.47 20.16 5.63
CA GLU A 83 10.17 19.35 4.63
C GLU A 83 9.73 17.88 4.70
N ASP A 84 9.69 17.30 5.91
CA ASP A 84 9.19 15.94 6.13
C ASP A 84 7.74 15.80 5.64
N GLU A 85 6.88 16.76 5.98
CA GLU A 85 5.48 16.77 5.56
C GLU A 85 5.36 16.83 4.03
N ALA A 86 6.09 17.73 3.37
CA ALA A 86 6.07 17.83 1.91
C ALA A 86 6.55 16.54 1.23
N TYR A 87 7.59 15.92 1.78
CA TYR A 87 8.10 14.65 1.28
C TYR A 87 7.07 13.52 1.47
N VAL A 88 6.49 13.39 2.68
CA VAL A 88 5.45 12.39 2.98
C VAL A 88 4.27 12.55 2.04
N GLN A 89 3.77 13.77 1.82
CA GLN A 89 2.68 14.04 0.88
C GLN A 89 3.02 13.55 -0.54
N GLY A 90 4.27 13.74 -0.98
CA GLY A 90 4.77 13.21 -2.25
C GLY A 90 4.72 11.68 -2.33
N VAL A 91 5.20 10.98 -1.29
CA VAL A 91 5.19 9.52 -1.23
C VAL A 91 3.75 8.97 -1.18
N ILE A 92 2.86 9.61 -0.42
CA ILE A 92 1.43 9.28 -0.33
C ILE A 92 0.77 9.42 -1.71
N ALA A 93 1.09 10.47 -2.46
CA ALA A 93 0.59 10.65 -3.82
C ALA A 93 1.08 9.54 -4.77
N GLU A 94 2.36 9.15 -4.70
CA GLU A 94 2.89 8.06 -5.52
C GLU A 94 2.24 6.70 -5.17
N LEU A 95 2.06 6.41 -3.88
CA LEU A 95 1.35 5.21 -3.41
C LEU A 95 -0.08 5.16 -3.96
N ARG A 96 -0.83 6.26 -3.87
CA ARG A 96 -2.18 6.36 -4.45
C ARG A 96 -2.16 6.12 -5.96
N ALA A 97 -1.20 6.68 -6.68
CA ALA A 97 -1.08 6.49 -8.12
C ALA A 97 -0.80 5.02 -8.49
N LYS A 98 0.13 4.36 -7.79
CA LYS A 98 0.45 2.93 -8.03
C LYS A 98 -0.71 2.01 -7.70
N LEU A 99 -1.45 2.28 -6.62
CA LEU A 99 -2.61 1.49 -6.24
C LEU A 99 -3.74 1.66 -7.26
N ARG A 100 -4.02 2.89 -7.70
CA ARG A 100 -5.06 3.16 -8.72
C ARG A 100 -4.70 2.61 -10.10
N GLY A 101 -3.42 2.64 -10.47
CA GLY A 101 -2.93 2.17 -11.76
C GLY A 101 -2.73 0.65 -11.86
N TYR A 102 -2.93 -0.10 -10.77
CA TYR A 102 -2.75 -1.55 -10.80
C TYR A 102 -3.91 -2.26 -11.49
N ASN A 103 -3.60 -2.91 -12.62
CA ASN A 103 -4.53 -3.78 -13.31
C ASN A 103 -4.54 -5.15 -12.65
N LEU A 104 -5.72 -5.58 -12.19
CA LEU A 104 -5.90 -6.93 -11.68
C LEU A 104 -5.67 -7.94 -12.80
N PRO A 105 -5.03 -9.08 -12.50
CA PRO A 105 -4.91 -10.15 -13.49
C PRO A 105 -6.29 -10.61 -13.97
N PRO A 106 -6.40 -11.04 -15.24
CA PRO A 106 -7.66 -11.52 -15.79
C PRO A 106 -8.15 -12.75 -15.01
N VAL A 107 -9.47 -12.90 -14.92
CA VAL A 107 -10.09 -14.14 -14.46
C VAL A 107 -9.72 -15.22 -15.48
N ARG A 108 -9.07 -16.29 -15.04
CA ARG A 108 -8.84 -17.45 -15.89
C ARG A 108 -10.13 -18.26 -15.89
N ASP A 109 -10.95 -18.08 -16.93
CA ASP A 109 -12.04 -18.99 -17.21
C ASP A 109 -11.43 -20.39 -17.36
N THR A 110 -11.80 -21.29 -16.46
CA THR A 110 -11.37 -22.69 -16.51
C THR A 110 -12.26 -23.43 -17.51
N ASP A 111 -12.32 -22.94 -18.74
CA ASP A 111 -12.90 -23.66 -19.87
C ASP A 111 -11.78 -24.38 -20.64
N GLU A 112 -11.06 -25.25 -19.96
CA GLU A 112 -10.34 -26.36 -20.60
C GLU A 112 -11.03 -27.67 -20.19
N GLU A 113 -12.28 -27.81 -20.62
CA GLU A 113 -12.91 -29.13 -20.73
C GLU A 113 -12.85 -29.57 -22.21
N THR A 114 -11.96 -30.52 -22.47
CA THR A 114 -11.95 -31.49 -23.60
C THR A 114 -11.82 -30.98 -25.04
N ARG A 115 -10.66 -31.28 -25.65
CA ARG A 115 -10.61 -32.05 -26.91
C ARG A 115 -9.33 -32.89 -27.01
#